data_AF-A0A914PPV0-F1
#
_entry.id   AF-A0A914PPV0-F1
#
_cell.length_a   1.000
_cell.length_b   1.000
_cell.length_c   1.000
_cell.angle_alpha   90.00
_cell.angle_beta   90.00
_cell.angle_gamma   90.00
#
_symmetry.space_group_name_H-M   'P 1'
#
loop_
_entity.id
_entity.type
_entity.pdbx_description
1 polymer ?
#
loop_
_entity_poly.entity_id
_entity_poly.type
_entity_poly.pdbx_seq_one_letter_code
_entity_poly.pdbx_strand_id
1 'polypeptide(L)'
;MKVLGKKFFTHIFVDEAGQCMEAETYIPMAYYGREQTRMILAGDPQQLGPVITSNFLCNPKFGGHISCLLRLAELEDFKKDP
;
A
#
# COMPACT_ATOMS: atom_id res chain seq x y z
N MET A 1 -9.40 1.99 25.55
CA MET A 1 -8.92 1.84 24.16
C MET A 1 -10.12 1.98 23.23
N LYS A 2 -10.19 3.03 22.40
CA LYS A 2 -11.34 3.29 21.54
C LYS A 2 -11.17 2.47 20.26
N VAL A 3 -12.07 1.54 19.99
CA VAL A 3 -12.07 0.81 18.71
C VAL A 3 -12.67 1.76 17.66
N LEU A 4 -11.89 2.12 16.65
CA LEU A 4 -12.37 2.94 15.53
C LEU A 4 -13.26 2.08 14.63
N GLY A 5 -14.46 2.55 14.33
CA GLY A 5 -15.41 1.86 13.47
C GLY A 5 -15.08 1.99 11.98
N LYS A 6 -15.64 1.09 11.16
CA LYS A 6 -15.69 1.24 9.70
C LYS A 6 -16.49 2.53 9.41
N LYS A 7 -15.94 3.49 8.65
CA LYS A 7 -16.44 4.89 8.46
C LYS A 7 -15.86 5.97 9.40
N PHE A 8 -14.68 5.77 9.98
CA PHE A 8 -14.05 6.82 10.79
C PHE A 8 -13.31 7.88 9.95
N PHE A 9 -12.75 7.49 8.80
CA PHE A 9 -11.94 8.38 7.97
C PHE A 9 -12.55 8.61 6.60
N THR A 10 -12.58 9.86 6.16
CA THR A 10 -12.88 10.24 4.77
C THR A 10 -11.64 10.20 3.89
N HIS A 11 -10.44 10.40 4.46
CA HIS A 11 -9.18 10.36 3.73
C HIS A 11 -8.13 9.62 4.54
N ILE A 12 -7.35 8.78 3.87
CA ILE A 12 -6.25 8.02 4.44
C ILE A 12 -5.03 8.29 3.58
N PHE A 13 -3.97 8.83 4.18
CA PHE A 13 -2.69 9.08 3.53
C PHE A 13 -1.67 8.06 4.06
N VAL A 14 -0.99 7.38 3.15
CA VAL A 14 0.15 6.52 3.46
C VAL A 14 1.34 7.10 2.72
N ASP A 15 2.22 7.75 3.46
CA ASP A 15 3.49 8.25 2.93
C ASP A 15 4.56 7.15 2.96
N GLU A 16 5.58 7.27 2.11
CA GLU A 16 6.61 6.24 1.91
C GLU A 16 6.04 4.84 1.62
N ALA A 17 4.89 4.78 0.94
CA ALA A 17 4.16 3.55 0.66
C ALA A 17 4.96 2.54 -0.19
N GLY A 18 6.04 3.00 -0.87
CA GLY A 18 7.01 2.15 -1.55
C GLY A 18 7.79 1.22 -0.59
N GLN A 19 7.97 1.66 0.66
CA GLN A 19 8.73 0.95 1.70
C GLN A 19 7.85 0.03 2.56
N CYS A 20 6.53 0.11 2.42
CA CYS A 20 5.59 -0.75 3.16
C CYS A 20 5.39 -2.07 2.43
N MET A 21 5.32 -3.17 3.18
CA MET A 21 4.74 -4.40 2.64
C MET A 21 3.31 -4.11 2.18
N GLU A 22 2.87 -4.76 1.10
CA GLU A 22 1.50 -4.62 0.63
C GLU A 22 0.46 -4.85 1.76
N ALA A 23 0.68 -5.85 2.60
CA ALA A 23 -0.19 -6.16 3.71
C ALA A 23 -0.27 -5.02 4.75
N GLU A 24 0.82 -4.29 4.99
CA GLU A 24 0.84 -3.15 5.91
C GLU A 24 0.00 -1.98 5.38
N THR A 25 0.00 -1.78 4.06
CA THR A 25 -0.85 -0.78 3.39
C THR A 25 -2.35 -1.09 3.60
N TYR A 26 -2.72 -2.37 3.79
CA TYR A 26 -4.11 -2.76 4.02
C TYR A 26 -4.62 -2.53 5.45
N ILE A 27 -3.73 -2.37 6.43
CA ILE A 27 -4.12 -2.10 7.82
C ILE A 27 -5.00 -0.84 7.93
N PRO A 28 -4.59 0.33 7.38
CA PRO A 28 -5.47 1.50 7.38
C PRO A 28 -6.67 1.34 6.44
N MET A 29 -6.58 0.57 5.35
CA MET A 29 -7.73 0.27 4.48
C MET A 29 -8.85 -0.50 5.20
N ALA A 30 -8.55 -1.20 6.29
CA ALA A 30 -9.59 -1.87 7.08
C ALA A 30 -10.65 -0.88 7.64
N TYR A 31 -10.34 0.41 7.71
CA TYR A 31 -11.25 1.48 8.15
C TYR A 31 -12.11 2.08 7.02
N TYR A 32 -11.98 1.57 5.79
CA TYR A 32 -12.71 2.05 4.61
C TYR A 32 -14.23 2.02 4.87
N GLY A 33 -14.84 3.20 4.83
CA GLY A 33 -16.29 3.35 4.76
C GLY A 33 -16.72 3.24 3.30
N ARG A 34 -17.60 2.27 3.00
CA ARG A 34 -17.93 1.76 1.65
C ARG A 34 -18.06 2.76 0.49
N GLU A 35 -18.29 4.06 0.71
CA GLU A 35 -18.58 5.00 -0.39
C GLU A 35 -17.88 6.37 -0.33
N GLN A 36 -17.12 6.70 0.72
CA GLN A 36 -16.56 8.06 0.87
C GLN A 36 -15.08 8.13 1.28
N THR A 37 -14.47 6.99 1.62
CA THR A 37 -13.06 7.00 2.02
C THR A 37 -12.16 7.05 0.79
N ARG A 38 -11.29 8.06 0.70
CA ARG A 38 -10.21 8.13 -0.31
C ARG A 38 -8.91 7.67 0.31
N MET A 39 -8.18 6.83 -0.41
CA MET A 39 -6.84 6.44 -0.03
C MET A 39 -5.84 7.07 -0.97
N ILE A 40 -4.80 7.67 -0.41
CA ILE A 40 -3.69 8.28 -1.12
C ILE A 40 -2.42 7.54 -0.70
N LEU A 41 -1.75 6.93 -1.67
CA LEU A 41 -0.43 6.32 -1.49
C LEU A 41 0.59 7.29 -2.09
N ALA A 42 1.56 7.71 -1.28
CA ALA A 42 2.63 8.60 -1.66
C ALA A 42 3.99 7.96 -1.39
N GLY A 43 5.02 8.45 -2.09
CA GLY A 43 6.38 7.92 -2.04
C GLY A 43 6.93 7.65 -3.44
N ASP A 44 8.11 7.05 -3.49
CA ASP A 44 8.80 6.71 -4.73
C ASP A 44 9.00 5.19 -4.83
N PRO A 45 8.28 4.48 -5.72
CA PRO A 45 8.40 3.04 -5.86
C PRO A 45 9.76 2.59 -6.43
N GLN A 46 10.61 3.49 -6.90
CA GLN A 46 11.95 3.19 -7.41
C GLN A 46 13.06 3.38 -6.36
N GLN A 47 12.73 3.80 -5.13
CA GLN A 47 13.67 3.90 -4.02
C GLN A 47 13.74 2.58 -3.22
N LEU A 48 13.88 2.64 -1.89
CA LEU A 48 13.90 1.46 -1.04
C LEU A 48 12.54 0.75 -1.06
N GLY A 49 12.56 -0.57 -1.17
CA GLY A 49 11.38 -1.42 -1.05
C GLY A 49 11.13 -1.91 0.39
N PRO A 50 10.16 -2.80 0.60
CA PRO A 50 9.85 -3.36 1.90
C PRO A 50 11.01 -4.14 2.52
N VAL A 51 11.19 -3.98 3.84
CA VAL A 51 12.20 -4.72 4.59
C VAL A 51 11.66 -6.10 4.95
N ILE A 52 12.16 -7.13 4.26
CA ILE A 52 11.73 -8.52 4.45
C ILE A 52 12.81 -9.32 5.18
N THR A 53 12.48 -9.90 6.33
CA THR A 53 13.39 -10.75 7.12
C THR A 53 13.20 -12.24 6.86
N SER A 54 12.04 -12.63 6.33
CA SER A 54 11.73 -14.03 6.02
C SER A 54 12.38 -14.45 4.69
N ASN A 55 13.32 -15.40 4.76
CA ASN A 55 13.95 -15.99 3.58
C ASN A 55 12.93 -16.55 2.57
N PHE A 56 11.78 -17.02 3.03
CA PHE A 56 10.70 -17.49 2.17
C PHE A 56 10.10 -16.35 1.34
N LEU A 57 9.79 -15.22 1.97
CA LEU A 57 9.17 -14.06 1.32
C LEU A 57 10.16 -13.24 0.48
N CYS A 58 11.47 -13.36 0.75
CA CYS A 58 12.52 -12.79 -0.09
C CYS A 58 12.59 -13.42 -1.49
N ASN A 59 12.03 -14.63 -1.68
CA ASN A 59 11.95 -15.22 -3.01
C ASN A 59 10.99 -14.40 -3.88
N PRO A 60 11.46 -13.85 -5.02
CA PRO A 60 10.65 -12.96 -5.86
C PRO A 60 9.33 -13.57 -6.33
N LYS A 61 9.24 -14.90 -6.41
CA LYS A 61 8.01 -15.63 -6.78
C LYS A 61 6.82 -15.36 -5.86
N PHE A 62 7.07 -14.96 -4.61
CA PHE A 62 6.01 -14.66 -3.64
C PHE A 62 5.70 -13.17 -3.50
N GLY A 63 6.43 -12.30 -4.21
CA GLY A 63 6.12 -10.87 -4.27
C GLY A 63 6.29 -10.10 -2.95
N GLY A 64 6.99 -10.63 -1.94
CA GLY A 64 7.16 -9.94 -0.65
C GLY A 64 7.85 -8.58 -0.75
N HIS A 65 8.66 -8.37 -1.78
CA HIS A 65 9.36 -7.12 -2.09
C HIS A 65 8.51 -6.11 -2.88
N ILE A 66 7.29 -6.48 -3.27
CA ILE A 66 6.40 -5.63 -4.07
C ILE A 66 5.46 -4.89 -3.11
N SER A 67 5.62 -3.57 -3.05
CA SER A 67 4.72 -2.70 -2.29
C SER A 67 3.42 -2.45 -3.06
N CYS A 68 2.40 -1.96 -2.35
CA CYS A 68 1.13 -1.62 -2.99
C CYS A 68 1.25 -0.47 -4.00
N LEU A 69 2.09 0.51 -3.68
CA LEU A 69 2.41 1.60 -4.58
C LEU A 69 3.05 1.11 -5.88
N LEU A 70 4.06 0.24 -5.79
CA LEU A 70 4.75 -0.30 -6.98
C LEU A 70 3.78 -1.10 -7.87
N ARG A 71 3.02 -2.04 -7.27
CA ARG A 71 2.07 -2.85 -8.02
C ARG A 71 1.03 -2.02 -8.76
N LEU A 72 0.49 -0.97 -8.12
CA LEU A 72 -0.48 -0.08 -8.78
C LEU A 72 0.18 0.76 -9.88
N ALA A 73 1.40 1.26 -9.66
CA ALA A 73 2.13 2.04 -10.66
C ALA A 73 2.47 1.25 -11.93
N GLU A 74 2.56 -0.08 -11.84
CA GLU A 74 2.80 -0.97 -12.99
C GLU A 74 1.53 -1.32 -13.79
N LEU A 75 0.33 -1.04 -13.25
CA LEU A 75 -0.92 -1.23 -13.98
C LEU A 75 -1.03 -0.23 -15.13
N GLU A 76 -1.63 -0.66 -16.24
CA GLU A 76 -1.79 0.18 -17.43
C GLU A 76 -2.55 1.48 -17.13
N ASP A 77 -3.60 1.41 -16.32
CA ASP A 77 -4.42 2.56 -15.92
C ASP A 77 -3.64 3.67 -15.17
N PHE A 78 -2.45 3.34 -14.63
CA PHE A 78 -1.62 4.25 -13.84
C PHE A 78 -0.29 4.61 -14.52
N LYS A 79 0.01 4.01 -15.68
CA LYS A 79 1.17 4.43 -16.47
C LYS A 79 0.92 5.82 -17.04
N LYS A 80 1.96 6.63 -17.10
CA LYS A 80 1.88 7.91 -17.81
C LYS A 80 1.59 7.64 -19.28
N ASP A 81 0.72 8.45 -19.87
CA ASP A 81 0.59 8.53 -21.32
C ASP A 81 1.98 8.75 -21.94
N PRO A 82 2.29 8.07 -23.06
CA PRO A 82 3.61 8.12 -23.69
C PRO A 82 4.03 9.53 -24.13
#